data_AF-A0A0R3MJ78-F1
#
_entry.id   AF-A0A0R3MJ78-F1
#
_cell.length_a   1.000
_cell.length_b   1.000
_cell.length_c   1.000
_cell.angle_alpha   90.00
_cell.angle_beta   90.00
_cell.angle_gamma   90.00
#
_symmetry.space_group_name_H-M   'P 1'
#
loop_
_entity.id
_entity.type
_entity.pdbx_description
1 polymer ?
#
loop_
_entity_poly.entity_id
_entity_poly.type
_entity_poly.pdbx_seq_one_letter_code
_entity_poly.pdbx_strand_id
1 'polypeptide(L)'
;MINGEKESIVLELEKKLLNDVDGSSRAAINEDLQNWRRSLKRDIDSGVTMRQFEALQALLDAIDCATEVVDATWMGHHREIVR
;
A
#
# COMPACT_ATOMS: atom_id res chain seq x y z
N MET A 1 0.52 -36.46 13.93
CA MET A 1 -0.06 -35.17 13.51
C MET A 1 1.07 -34.16 13.61
N ILE A 2 1.64 -33.76 12.47
CA ILE A 2 2.63 -32.69 12.45
C ILE A 2 1.80 -31.40 12.54
N ASN A 3 1.79 -30.76 13.70
CA ASN A 3 1.32 -29.39 13.82
C ASN A 3 2.30 -28.54 13.01
N GLY A 4 2.02 -28.41 11.72
CA GLY A 4 2.68 -27.44 10.87
C GLY A 4 2.19 -26.07 11.28
N GLU A 5 2.75 -25.54 12.37
CA GLU A 5 2.80 -24.10 12.57
C GLU A 5 3.45 -23.54 11.31
N LYS A 6 2.61 -23.01 10.43
CA LYS A 6 3.01 -22.29 9.25
C LYS A 6 3.67 -21.04 9.80
N GLU A 7 4.98 -21.10 10.01
CA GLU A 7 5.79 -19.98 10.46
C GLU A 7 5.68 -18.90 9.37
N SER A 8 4.66 -18.06 9.50
CA SER A 8 4.39 -16.98 8.59
C SER A 8 5.46 -15.95 8.85
N ILE A 9 6.31 -15.68 7.85
CA ILE A 9 7.24 -14.57 7.90
C ILE A 9 6.39 -13.30 7.92
N VAL A 10 6.10 -12.80 9.11
CA VAL A 10 5.39 -11.54 9.27
C VAL A 10 6.38 -10.42 8.99
N LEU A 11 6.11 -9.65 7.92
CA LEU A 11 6.92 -8.50 7.55
C LEU A 11 6.76 -7.39 8.61
N GLU A 12 7.79 -6.57 8.82
CA GLU A 12 7.72 -5.48 9.81
C GLU A 12 6.58 -4.48 9.52
N LEU A 13 6.27 -4.24 8.24
CA LEU A 13 5.14 -3.41 7.85
C LEU A 13 3.80 -4.04 8.23
N GLU A 14 3.66 -5.35 8.10
CA GLU A 14 2.46 -6.09 8.51
C GLU A 14 2.30 -6.06 10.03
N LYS A 15 3.38 -6.24 10.80
CA LYS A 15 3.36 -6.05 12.26
C LYS A 15 2.94 -4.63 12.63
N LYS A 16 3.44 -3.63 11.92
CA LYS A 16 3.05 -2.23 12.14
C LYS A 16 1.54 -2.06 11.91
N LEU A 17 1.02 -2.58 10.80
CA LEU A 17 -0.40 -2.50 10.47
C LEU A 17 -1.27 -3.31 11.41
N LEU A 18 -0.81 -4.44 11.95
CA LEU A 18 -1.49 -5.23 12.97
C LEU A 18 -1.68 -4.45 14.28
N ASN A 19 -0.68 -3.66 14.68
CA ASN A 19 -0.72 -2.86 15.91
C ASN A 19 -1.37 -1.47 15.70
N ASP A 20 -1.80 -1.16 14.49
CA ASP A 20 -2.31 0.16 14.08
C ASP A 20 -3.80 0.35 14.39
N VAL A 21 -4.18 0.19 15.66
CA VAL A 21 -5.59 0.15 16.08
C VAL A 21 -6.38 1.42 15.71
N ASP A 22 -5.73 2.59 15.78
CA ASP A 22 -6.34 3.88 15.44
C ASP A 22 -6.29 4.21 13.94
N GLY A 23 -5.62 3.38 13.13
CA GLY A 23 -5.44 3.56 11.70
C GLY A 23 -4.46 4.67 11.31
N SER A 24 -3.70 5.24 12.24
CA SER A 24 -2.79 6.36 11.99
C SER A 24 -1.65 5.98 11.05
N SER A 25 -1.08 4.80 11.20
CA SER A 25 0.00 4.29 10.34
C SER A 25 -0.51 3.99 8.93
N ARG A 26 -1.67 3.34 8.81
CA ARG A 26 -2.35 3.10 7.53
C ARG A 26 -2.60 4.41 6.81
N ALA A 27 -3.15 5.41 7.51
CA ALA A 27 -3.42 6.73 6.95
C ALA A 27 -2.14 7.41 6.46
N ALA A 28 -1.06 7.39 7.25
CA ALA A 28 0.22 7.97 6.87
C ALA A 28 0.83 7.30 5.62
N ILE A 29 0.81 5.95 5.56
CA ILE A 29 1.30 5.20 4.40
C ILE A 29 0.48 5.56 3.14
N ASN A 30 -0.84 5.59 3.26
CA ASN A 30 -1.71 5.97 2.15
C ASN A 30 -1.49 7.43 1.72
N GLU A 31 -1.25 8.34 2.65
CA GLU A 31 -0.92 9.73 2.33
C GLU A 31 0.39 9.84 1.52
N ASP A 32 1.43 9.11 1.91
CA ASP A 32 2.70 9.05 1.18
C ASP A 32 2.53 8.48 -0.23
N LEU A 33 1.79 7.38 -0.37
CA LEU A 33 1.44 6.79 -1.67
C LEU A 33 0.69 7.79 -2.55
N GLN A 34 -0.28 8.51 -2.00
CA GLN A 34 -1.02 9.54 -2.74
C GLN A 34 -0.16 10.76 -3.10
N ASN A 35 0.79 11.13 -2.24
CA ASN A 35 1.77 12.18 -2.54
C ASN A 35 2.63 11.80 -3.75
N TRP A 36 3.17 10.57 -3.78
CA TRP A 36 3.92 10.08 -4.94
C TRP A 36 3.05 10.01 -6.18
N ARG A 37 1.82 9.51 -6.05
CA ARG A 37 0.86 9.45 -7.14
C ARG A 37 0.62 10.82 -7.78
N ARG A 38 0.41 11.85 -6.96
CA ARG A 38 0.24 13.24 -7.41
C ARG A 38 1.49 13.77 -8.10
N SER A 39 2.67 13.44 -7.58
CA SER A 39 3.93 13.86 -8.21
C SER A 39 4.10 13.25 -9.60
N LEU A 40 3.89 11.94 -9.74
CA LEU A 40 4.01 11.25 -11.03
C LEU A 40 3.00 11.76 -12.06
N LYS A 41 1.76 12.08 -11.63
CA LYS A 41 0.76 12.71 -12.52
C LYS A 41 1.23 14.07 -13.03
N ARG A 42 1.79 14.92 -12.15
CA ARG A 42 2.36 16.21 -12.58
C ARG A 42 3.51 16.04 -13.56
N ASP A 43 4.35 15.02 -13.37
CA ASP A 43 5.44 14.72 -14.30
C ASP A 43 4.89 14.34 -15.68
N ILE A 44 3.86 13.48 -15.75
CA ILE A 44 3.16 13.15 -17.00
C ILE A 44 2.55 14.41 -17.64
N ASP A 45 1.84 15.22 -16.86
CA ASP A 45 1.15 16.42 -17.34
C ASP A 45 2.14 17.49 -17.87
N SER A 46 3.39 17.46 -17.40
CA SER A 46 4.47 18.36 -17.87
C SER A 46 5.01 18.00 -19.27
N GLY A 47 4.58 16.86 -19.82
CA GLY A 47 5.02 16.37 -21.12
C GLY A 47 6.24 15.46 -20.99
N VAL A 48 6.04 14.18 -21.32
CA VAL A 48 7.08 13.14 -21.27
C VAL A 48 7.17 12.40 -22.59
N THR A 49 8.30 11.73 -22.83
CA THR A 49 8.42 10.80 -23.95
C THR A 49 7.49 9.59 -23.77
N MET A 50 7.14 8.90 -24.86
CA MET A 50 6.28 7.70 -24.78
C MET A 50 6.83 6.63 -23.83
N ARG A 51 8.14 6.36 -23.87
CA ARG A 51 8.79 5.40 -22.99
C ARG A 51 8.71 5.81 -21.51
N GLN A 52 8.82 7.10 -21.23
CA GLN A 52 8.65 7.61 -19.87
C GLN A 52 7.20 7.54 -19.43
N PHE A 53 6.25 7.83 -20.31
CA PHE A 53 4.83 7.69 -20.03
C PHE A 53 4.48 6.25 -19.61
N GLU A 54 4.91 5.25 -20.38
CA GLU A 54 4.68 3.84 -20.06
C GLU A 54 5.27 3.45 -18.70
N ALA A 55 6.50 3.90 -18.41
CA ALA A 55 7.15 3.63 -17.12
C ALA A 55 6.41 4.31 -15.95
N LEU A 56 5.99 5.57 -16.12
CA LEU A 56 5.25 6.31 -15.11
C LEU A 56 3.86 5.70 -14.90
N GLN A 57 3.20 5.23 -15.95
CA GLN A 57 1.92 4.54 -15.84
C GLN A 57 2.04 3.24 -15.04
N ALA A 58 3.08 2.44 -15.29
CA ALA A 58 3.34 1.23 -14.50
C ALA A 58 3.58 1.54 -13.01
N LEU A 59 4.24 2.67 -12.69
CA LEU A 59 4.42 3.13 -11.31
C LEU A 59 3.10 3.60 -10.68
N LEU A 60 2.24 4.27 -11.45
CA LEU A 60 0.91 4.66 -10.98
C LEU A 60 0.06 3.43 -10.63
N ASP A 61 0.08 2.41 -11.48
CA ASP A 61 -0.64 1.16 -11.25
C ASP A 61 -0.08 0.43 -10.02
N ALA A 62 1.24 0.41 -9.85
CA ALA A 62 1.88 -0.18 -8.68
C ALA A 62 1.50 0.54 -7.37
N ILE A 63 1.35 1.87 -7.39
CA ILE A 63 0.87 2.64 -6.23
C ILE A 63 -0.58 2.31 -5.90
N ASP A 64 -1.44 2.19 -6.91
CA ASP A 64 -2.84 1.82 -6.71
C ASP A 64 -2.94 0.41 -6.09
N CYS A 65 -2.17 -0.57 -6.61
CA CYS A 65 -2.09 -1.90 -5.99
C CYS A 65 -1.52 -1.87 -4.56
N ALA A 66 -0.48 -1.07 -4.30
CA ALA A 66 0.11 -0.95 -2.96
C ALA A 66 -0.90 -0.39 -1.95
N THR A 67 -1.71 0.59 -2.37
CA THR A 67 -2.78 1.17 -1.54
C THR A 67 -3.81 0.09 -1.18
N GLU A 68 -4.25 -0.69 -2.16
CA GLU A 68 -5.19 -1.80 -1.93
C GLU A 68 -4.63 -2.85 -0.97
N VAL A 69 -3.35 -3.21 -1.09
CA VAL A 69 -2.69 -4.18 -0.21
C VAL A 69 -2.64 -3.65 1.23
N VAL A 70 -2.25 -2.38 1.43
CA VAL A 70 -2.19 -1.76 2.76
C VAL A 70 -3.56 -1.75 3.42
N ASP A 71 -4.60 -1.32 2.69
CA ASP A 71 -5.97 -1.28 3.19
C ASP A 71 -6.51 -2.69 3.50
N ALA A 72 -6.27 -3.65 2.60
CA ALA A 72 -6.72 -5.03 2.79
C ALA A 72 -6.04 -5.70 4.00
N THR A 73 -4.73 -5.50 4.17
CA THR A 73 -4.00 -6.02 5.33
C THR A 73 -4.52 -5.42 6.63
N TRP A 74 -4.69 -4.10 6.69
CA TRP A 74 -5.20 -3.44 7.89
C TRP A 74 -6.63 -3.91 8.23
N MET A 75 -7.53 -3.93 7.25
CA MET A 75 -8.90 -4.45 7.42
C MET A 75 -8.92 -5.92 7.86
N GLY A 76 -7.98 -6.72 7.38
CA GLY A 76 -7.84 -8.13 7.77
C GLY A 76 -7.58 -8.29 9.27
N HIS A 77 -6.80 -7.40 9.88
CA HIS A 77 -6.50 -7.40 11.30
C HIS A 77 -7.57 -6.70 12.17
N HIS A 78 -8.30 -5.73 11.61
CA HIS A 78 -9.16 -4.81 12.37
C HIS A 78 -10.67 -4.97 12.06
N ARG A 79 -11.06 -6.06 11.39
CA ARG A 79 -12.42 -6.29 10.85
C ARG A 79 -13.57 -6.10 11.85
N GLU A 80 -13.32 -6.34 13.13
CA GLU A 80 -14.34 -6.23 14.19
C GLU A 80 -14.52 -4.79 14.70
N ILE A 81 -13.53 -3.92 14.51
CA ILE A 81 -13.57 -2.51 14.96
C ILE A 81 -14.36 -1.63 13.97
N VAL A 82 -14.49 -2.07 12.71
CA VAL A 82 -15.06 -1.29 11.60
C VAL A 82 -16.55 -1.65 11.33
N ARG A 83 -17.17 -2.50 12.16
CA ARG A 83 -18.61 -2.82 12.10
C ARG A 83 -19.43 -1.90 13.00
#